data_AF-A0A4R1U3D5-F1
#
_entry.id   AF-A0A4R1U3D5-F1
#
_cell.length_a   1.000
_cell.length_b   1.000
_cell.length_c   1.000
_cell.angle_alpha   90.00
_cell.angle_beta   90.00
_cell.angle_gamma   90.00
#
_symmetry.space_group_name_H-M   'P 1'
#
loop_
_entity.id
_entity.type
_entity.pdbx_description
1 polymer ?
#
loop_
_entity_poly.entity_id
_entity_poly.type
_entity_poly.pdbx_seq_one_letter_code
_entity_poly.pdbx_strand_id
1 'polypeptide(L)'
;MLEGSGAISSDVVGYAKADTVLATPETLFEAASLSKVVLAVAVHDIVREGLIDLDRPVAEHVAFIDDGVTRSITPRYLLSHSSGLPDWRDEASEPLTSEFAPGIRFRYAALAWLE
;
A
#
# COMPACT_ATOMS: atom_id res chain seq x y z
N MET A 1 -19.26 2.21 -6.53
CA MET A 1 -19.80 2.74 -7.79
C MET A 1 -20.26 4.17 -7.56
N LEU A 2 -20.15 5.05 -8.56
CA LEU A 2 -20.87 6.32 -8.52
C LEU A 2 -22.37 5.99 -8.59
N GLU A 3 -23.03 5.98 -7.44
CA GLU A 3 -24.47 5.76 -7.34
C GLU A 3 -25.13 7.01 -6.77
N GLY A 4 -25.95 7.64 -7.61
CA GLY A 4 -26.68 8.86 -7.32
C GLY A 4 -27.34 9.37 -8.60
N SER A 5 -28.48 10.06 -8.48
CA SER A 5 -29.23 10.60 -9.62
C SER A 5 -28.60 11.83 -10.28
N GLY A 6 -27.33 12.11 -9.98
CA GLY A 6 -26.60 13.26 -10.51
C GLY A 6 -26.13 13.00 -11.94
N ALA A 7 -26.00 14.07 -12.73
CA ALA A 7 -25.34 13.98 -14.03
C ALA A 7 -23.86 13.60 -13.83
N ILE A 8 -23.41 12.55 -14.52
CA ILE A 8 -22.01 12.14 -14.58
C ILE A 8 -21.43 12.69 -15.88
N SER A 9 -20.32 13.42 -15.79
CA SER A 9 -19.53 13.88 -16.95
C SER A 9 -18.14 13.29 -16.89
N SER A 10 -17.58 12.96 -18.05
CA SER A 10 -16.21 12.49 -18.20
C SER A 10 -15.63 13.03 -19.50
N ASP A 11 -14.46 13.65 -19.43
CA ASP A 11 -13.75 14.22 -20.57
C ASP A 11 -12.27 13.84 -20.49
N VAL A 12 -11.60 13.78 -21.65
CA VAL A 12 -10.15 13.52 -21.75
C VAL A 12 -9.52 14.67 -22.52
N VAL A 13 -8.41 15.19 -22.00
CA VAL A 13 -7.68 16.31 -22.58
C VAL A 13 -6.19 16.01 -22.64
N GLY A 14 -5.50 16.60 -23.63
CA GLY A 14 -4.05 16.54 -23.74
C GLY A 14 -3.51 15.24 -24.37
N TYR A 15 -2.28 14.91 -24.00
CA TYR A 15 -1.48 13.87 -24.64
C TYR A 15 -1.05 12.80 -23.62
N ALA A 16 -1.18 11.53 -23.99
CA ALA A 16 -0.61 10.40 -23.27
C ALA A 16 0.93 10.37 -23.35
N LYS A 17 1.48 10.88 -24.45
CA LYS A 17 2.91 11.09 -24.65
C LYS A 17 3.13 12.50 -25.19
N ALA A 18 3.98 13.27 -24.51
CA ALA A 18 4.24 14.67 -24.81
C ALA A 18 4.28 14.94 -26.32
N ASP A 19 3.37 15.81 -26.77
CA ASP A 19 3.21 16.33 -28.12
C ASP A 19 3.10 15.30 -29.27
N THR A 20 2.85 14.02 -28.95
CA THR A 20 2.94 12.95 -29.94
C THR A 20 1.77 11.97 -29.94
N VAL A 21 1.13 11.72 -28.79
CA VAL A 21 0.01 10.78 -28.70
C VAL A 21 -1.12 11.41 -27.90
N LEU A 22 -2.27 11.69 -28.52
CA LEU A 22 -3.44 12.20 -27.81
C LEU A 22 -3.93 11.17 -26.79
N ALA A 23 -4.34 11.63 -25.62
CA ALA A 23 -4.98 10.77 -24.63
C ALA A 23 -6.41 10.42 -25.08
N THR A 24 -6.84 9.20 -24.76
CA THR A 24 -8.20 8.70 -24.97
C THR A 24 -8.75 8.14 -23.64
N PRO A 25 -10.07 7.91 -23.52
CA PRO A 25 -10.65 7.28 -22.33
C PRO A 25 -10.07 5.90 -22.01
N GLU A 26 -9.50 5.20 -23.00
CA GLU A 26 -8.88 3.87 -22.88
C GLU A 26 -7.37 3.94 -22.61
N THR A 27 -6.78 5.14 -22.55
CA THR A 27 -5.36 5.30 -22.26
C THR A 27 -5.05 4.83 -20.85
N LEU A 28 -4.10 3.91 -20.73
CA LEU A 28 -3.62 3.43 -19.43
C LEU A 28 -2.58 4.39 -18.85
N PHE A 29 -2.73 4.70 -17.58
CA PHE A 29 -1.75 5.43 -16.78
C PHE A 29 -1.36 4.59 -15.56
N GLU A 30 -0.16 4.82 -15.05
CA GLU A 30 0.27 4.25 -13.77
C GLU A 30 -0.68 4.71 -12.66
N ALA A 31 -1.30 3.76 -11.97
CA ALA A 31 -2.23 4.03 -10.88
C ALA A 31 -1.51 4.47 -9.58
N ALA A 32 -0.18 4.34 -9.54
CA ALA A 32 0.67 4.66 -8.40
C ALA A 32 0.09 4.07 -7.09
N SER A 33 -0.12 4.90 -6.07
CA SER A 33 -0.58 4.42 -4.76
C SER A 33 -2.05 3.97 -4.73
N LEU A 34 -2.83 4.15 -5.80
CA LEU A 34 -4.18 3.57 -5.87
C LEU A 34 -4.16 2.04 -5.87
N SER A 35 -3.04 1.43 -6.29
CA SER A 35 -2.84 -0.02 -6.21
C SER A 35 -2.96 -0.57 -4.78
N LYS A 36 -2.69 0.24 -3.74
CA LYS A 36 -2.83 -0.16 -2.33
C LYS A 36 -4.27 -0.51 -1.97
N VAL A 37 -5.26 0.15 -2.57
CA VAL A 37 -6.68 -0.16 -2.32
C VAL A 37 -7.03 -1.55 -2.85
N VAL A 38 -6.53 -1.91 -4.03
CA VAL A 38 -6.71 -3.25 -4.61
C VAL A 38 -6.03 -4.30 -3.75
N LEU A 39 -4.80 -4.05 -3.30
CA LEU A 39 -4.07 -4.94 -2.40
C LEU A 39 -4.80 -5.12 -1.06
N ALA A 40 -5.33 -4.05 -0.47
CA ALA A 40 -6.10 -4.14 0.77
C ALA A 40 -7.34 -5.06 0.62
N VAL A 41 -8.07 -4.96 -0.50
CA VAL A 41 -9.19 -5.87 -0.79
C VAL A 41 -8.72 -7.32 -0.88
N ALA A 42 -7.64 -7.58 -1.64
CA ALA A 42 -7.09 -8.92 -1.77
C ALA A 42 -6.65 -9.52 -0.42
N VAL A 43 -5.99 -8.73 0.43
CA VAL A 43 -5.62 -9.17 1.79
C VAL A 43 -6.88 -9.50 2.62
N HIS A 44 -7.92 -8.68 2.53
CA HIS A 44 -9.17 -8.97 3.24
C HIS A 44 -9.87 -10.24 2.75
N ASP A 45 -9.79 -10.57 1.46
CA ASP A 45 -10.31 -11.83 0.94
C ASP A 45 -9.51 -13.03 1.49
N ILE A 46 -8.17 -12.95 1.50
CA ILE A 46 -7.28 -13.97 2.08
C ILE A 46 -7.54 -14.16 3.59
N VAL A 47 -7.82 -13.07 4.32
CA VAL A 47 -8.22 -13.12 5.74
C VAL A 47 -9.55 -13.85 5.92
N ARG A 48 -10.54 -13.60 5.04
CA ARG A 48 -11.83 -14.33 5.09
C ARG A 48 -11.67 -15.82 4.84
N GLU A 49 -10.69 -16.21 4.02
CA GLU A 49 -10.33 -17.61 3.79
C GLU A 49 -9.56 -18.25 4.96
N GLY A 50 -9.18 -17.46 5.97
CA GLY A 50 -8.46 -17.93 7.16
C GLY A 50 -6.98 -18.22 6.90
N LEU A 51 -6.43 -17.76 5.77
CA LEU A 51 -5.04 -17.99 5.40
C LEU A 51 -4.07 -17.02 6.10
N ILE A 52 -4.55 -15.83 6.47
CA ILE A 52 -3.81 -14.81 7.22
C ILE A 52 -4.70 -14.28 8.34
N ASP A 53 -4.09 -13.96 9.48
CA ASP A 53 -4.73 -13.23 10.58
C ASP A 53 -4.15 -11.81 10.64
N LEU A 54 -5.02 -10.80 10.67
CA LEU A 54 -4.62 -9.38 10.73
C LEU A 54 -3.87 -9.02 12.02
N ASP A 55 -4.01 -9.82 13.06
CA ASP A 55 -3.45 -9.58 14.39
C ASP A 55 -2.29 -10.53 14.73
N ARG A 56 -1.92 -11.44 13.82
CA ARG A 56 -0.70 -12.24 13.96
C ARG A 56 0.50 -11.54 13.34
N PRO A 57 1.71 -11.66 13.94
CA PRO A 57 2.90 -11.04 13.38
C PRO A 57 3.21 -11.50 11.95
N VAL A 58 3.53 -10.55 11.07
CA VAL A 58 3.91 -10.86 9.67
C VAL A 58 5.17 -11.72 9.62
N ALA A 59 6.05 -11.58 10.62
CA ALA A 59 7.27 -12.35 10.79
C ALA A 59 7.06 -13.88 10.90
N GLU A 60 5.83 -14.35 11.10
CA GLU A 60 5.50 -15.78 11.02
C GLU A 60 5.51 -16.33 9.58
N HIS A 61 5.35 -15.45 8.59
CA HIS A 61 5.20 -15.81 7.18
C HIS A 61 6.36 -15.31 6.31
N VAL A 62 7.04 -14.23 6.72
CA VAL A 62 8.14 -13.62 5.98
C VAL A 62 9.36 -13.39 6.88
N ALA A 63 10.56 -13.56 6.32
CA ALA A 63 11.79 -13.25 7.03
C ALA A 63 11.97 -11.72 7.10
N PHE A 64 11.92 -11.16 8.30
CA PHE A 64 12.15 -9.73 8.53
C PHE A 64 13.56 -9.47 9.04
N ILE A 65 14.12 -8.29 8.72
CA ILE A 65 15.26 -7.77 9.47
C ILE A 65 14.77 -7.48 10.89
N ASP A 66 15.39 -8.11 11.87
CA ASP A 66 14.98 -8.04 13.26
C ASP A 66 15.71 -6.90 13.98
N ASP A 67 14.98 -5.82 14.26
CA ASP A 67 15.42 -4.73 15.15
C ASP A 67 14.75 -4.84 16.55
N GLY A 68 14.08 -5.96 16.83
CA GLY A 68 13.27 -6.19 18.03
C GLY A 68 11.86 -5.59 17.97
N VAL A 69 11.61 -4.57 17.16
CA VAL A 69 10.30 -3.92 16.99
C VAL A 69 9.52 -4.56 15.84
N THR A 70 10.20 -4.88 14.74
CA THR A 70 9.62 -5.48 13.52
C THR A 70 8.90 -6.80 13.77
N ARG A 71 9.34 -7.58 14.76
CA ARG A 71 8.68 -8.84 15.17
C ARG A 71 7.25 -8.67 15.69
N SER A 72 6.86 -7.47 16.10
CA SER A 72 5.51 -7.18 16.60
C SER A 72 4.60 -6.55 15.54
N ILE A 73 5.11 -6.32 14.33
CA ILE A 73 4.31 -5.78 13.23
C ILE A 73 3.32 -6.86 12.76
N THR A 74 2.06 -6.46 12.57
CA THR A 74 0.99 -7.29 12.06
C THR A 74 0.47 -6.71 10.73
N PRO A 75 -0.26 -7.50 9.91
CA PRO A 75 -0.86 -6.99 8.69
C PRO A 75 -1.78 -5.79 8.94
N ARG A 76 -2.49 -5.75 10.08
CA ARG A 76 -3.30 -4.57 10.48
C ARG A 76 -2.47 -3.29 10.46
N TYR A 77 -1.29 -3.31 11.09
CA TYR A 77 -0.45 -2.12 11.18
C TYR A 77 0.17 -1.71 9.84
N LEU A 78 0.46 -2.67 8.95
CA LEU A 78 0.89 -2.37 7.59
C LEU A 78 -0.22 -1.68 6.79
N LEU A 79 -1.43 -2.27 6.77
CA LEU A 79 -2.58 -1.76 6.05
C LEU A 79 -3.06 -0.39 6.56
N SER A 80 -2.85 -0.09 7.84
CA SER A 80 -3.25 1.18 8.46
C SER A 80 -2.13 2.21 8.56
N HIS A 81 -0.96 1.97 7.95
CA HIS A 81 0.18 2.90 8.02
C HIS A 81 0.57 3.25 9.47
N SER A 82 0.64 2.23 10.33
CA SER A 82 1.00 2.40 11.74
C SER A 82 2.00 1.34 12.21
N SER A 83 2.79 0.76 11.30
CA SER A 83 3.77 -0.29 11.59
C SER A 83 5.04 0.22 12.26
N GLY A 84 5.33 1.53 12.19
CA GLY A 84 6.61 2.06 12.63
C GLY A 84 7.70 2.05 11.56
N LEU A 85 7.45 1.44 10.39
CA LEU A 85 8.42 1.39 9.29
C LEU A 85 8.62 2.77 8.63
N PRO A 86 9.83 3.03 8.10
CA PRO A 86 10.10 4.21 7.29
C PRO A 86 9.31 4.22 5.97
N ASP A 87 9.14 5.40 5.38
CA ASP A 87 8.50 5.53 4.07
C ASP A 87 9.35 4.93 2.95
N TRP A 88 10.66 5.21 3.01
CA TRP A 88 11.67 4.72 2.09
C TRP A 88 12.98 4.49 2.84
N ARG A 89 13.84 3.66 2.23
CA ARG A 89 15.28 3.63 2.53
C ARG A 89 16.00 4.38 1.42
N ASP A 90 17.09 5.06 1.75
CA ASP A 90 17.89 5.73 0.71
C ASP A 90 18.62 4.67 -0.13
N GLU A 91 19.08 3.59 0.49
CA GLU A 91 19.71 2.44 -0.17
C GLU A 91 19.09 1.11 0.29
N ALA A 92 18.91 0.16 -0.63
CA ALA A 92 18.33 -1.15 -0.31
C ALA A 92 19.18 -1.96 0.69
N SER A 93 20.48 -1.68 0.77
CA SER A 93 21.41 -2.29 1.72
C SER A 93 21.29 -1.76 3.15
N GLU A 94 20.61 -0.63 3.35
CA GLU A 94 20.42 -0.09 4.70
C GLU A 94 19.48 -0.98 5.52
N PRO A 95 19.79 -1.23 6.80
CA PRO A 95 18.90 -1.97 7.68
C PRO A 95 17.54 -1.29 7.77
N LEU A 96 16.47 -2.06 7.56
CA LEU A 96 15.12 -1.59 7.80
C LEU A 96 14.93 -1.40 9.31
N THR A 97 15.01 -0.15 9.75
CA THR A 97 14.95 0.23 11.17
C THR A 97 13.63 0.93 11.46
N SER A 98 12.91 0.44 12.47
CA SER A 98 11.65 1.02 12.91
C SER A 98 11.88 2.39 13.55
N GLU A 99 11.07 3.37 13.16
CA GLU A 99 11.13 4.72 13.72
C GLU A 99 10.31 4.87 15.01
N PHE A 100 9.35 3.98 15.24
CA PHE A 100 8.49 3.98 16.41
C PHE A 100 7.83 2.62 16.60
N ALA A 101 7.28 2.36 17.79
CA ALA A 101 6.56 1.13 18.08
C ALA A 101 5.23 1.05 17.28
N PRO A 102 4.81 -0.13 16.79
CA PRO A 102 3.58 -0.27 16.04
C PRO A 102 2.34 0.20 16.82
N GLY A 103 1.38 0.79 16.10
CA GLY A 103 0.07 1.18 16.62
C GLY A 103 0.04 2.52 17.38
N ILE A 104 1.18 3.13 17.72
CA ILE A 104 1.17 4.36 18.53
C ILE A 104 0.84 5.63 17.74
N ARG A 105 1.03 5.62 16.41
CA ARG A 105 0.70 6.73 15.51
C ARG A 105 0.56 6.29 14.05
N PHE A 106 -0.08 7.14 13.26
CA PHE A 106 -0.10 7.04 11.81
C PHE A 106 1.16 7.67 11.21
N ARG A 107 1.75 7.00 10.21
CA ARG A 107 2.72 7.56 9.28
C ARG A 107 2.63 6.83 7.96
N TYR A 108 2.38 7.57 6.88
CA TYR A 108 2.41 6.99 5.53
C TYR A 108 3.77 6.35 5.29
N ALA A 109 3.75 5.10 4.85
CA ALA A 109 4.92 4.30 4.60
C ALA A 109 4.69 3.44 3.37
N ALA A 110 5.22 3.85 2.22
CA ALA A 110 5.11 3.13 0.97
C ALA A 110 5.87 1.79 1.02
N LEU A 111 7.03 1.76 1.68
CA LEU A 111 7.82 0.56 1.88
C LEU A 111 7.05 -0.57 2.60
N ALA A 112 6.14 -0.22 3.51
CA ALA A 112 5.27 -1.19 4.20
C ALA A 112 4.30 -1.96 3.27
N TRP A 113 4.19 -1.55 2.00
CA TRP A 113 3.35 -2.19 0.99
C TRP A 113 4.17 -2.92 -0.09
N LEU A 114 5.50 -2.98 0.06
CA LEU A 114 6.43 -3.58 -0.89
C LEU A 114 7.18 -4.81 -0.35
N GLU A 115 7.25 -4.96 0.98
CA GLU A 115 7.95 -6.03 1.71
C GLU A 115 6.94 -6.96 2.39
#